data_AF-A0A497M7G1-F1
#
_entry.id   AF-A0A497M7G1-F1
#
_cell.length_a   1.000
_cell.length_b   1.000
_cell.length_c   1.000
_cell.angle_alpha   90.00
_cell.angle_beta   90.00
_cell.angle_gamma   90.00
#
_symmetry.space_group_name_H-M   'P 1'
#
loop_
_entity.id
_entity.type
_entity.pdbx_description
1 polymer ?
#
loop_
_entity_poly.entity_id
_entity_poly.type
_entity_poly.pdbx_seq_one_letter_code
_entity_poly.pdbx_strand_id
1 'polypeptide(L)'
;MSLDWLTWLFSPQMPGGTIAVLLISMGISFLNAGVYRLLITKMVGWKEYRKLQNELKKLQNEFRQILRSKDQEALEKFEKKRRRMLQIQARIMKPQGYLFILGFSYILVWWFFLIPTYGAAPLAVIPGFMELSVVWWYFLCSALFGTLSYRVFGIIVEEEEEK
;
A
#
# COMPACT_ATOMS: atom_id res chain seq x y z
N MET A 1 0.03 39.90 -2.16
CA MET A 1 0.70 39.49 -3.41
C MET A 1 1.72 38.38 -3.12
N SER A 2 1.31 37.29 -2.47
CA SER A 2 2.21 36.20 -2.04
C SER A 2 1.61 34.79 -2.19
N LEU A 3 0.44 34.67 -2.83
CA LEU A 3 -0.31 33.41 -3.01
C LEU A 3 -0.52 33.02 -4.48
N ASP A 4 -0.03 33.82 -5.44
CA ASP A 4 -0.24 33.58 -6.88
C ASP A 4 0.42 32.27 -7.38
N TRP A 5 1.50 31.85 -6.72
CA TRP A 5 2.17 30.59 -7.04
C TRP A 5 1.39 29.37 -6.51
N LEU A 6 0.65 29.52 -5.40
CA LEU A 6 -0.20 28.47 -4.84
C LEU A 6 -1.45 28.27 -5.69
N THR A 7 -2.08 29.37 -6.12
CA THR A 7 -3.23 29.31 -7.02
C THR A 7 -2.84 28.77 -8.40
N TRP A 8 -1.65 29.11 -8.89
CA TRP A 8 -1.08 28.51 -10.09
C TRP A 8 -0.79 27.01 -9.93
N LEU A 9 -0.25 26.59 -8.78
CA LEU A 9 0.04 25.19 -8.50
C LEU A 9 -1.25 24.34 -8.43
N PHE A 10 -2.29 24.83 -7.74
CA PHE A 10 -3.59 24.14 -7.63
C PHE A 10 -4.52 24.40 -8.82
N SER A 11 -4.04 25.05 -9.89
CA SER A 11 -4.88 25.28 -11.06
C SER A 11 -5.10 23.96 -11.83
N PRO A 12 -6.31 23.70 -12.35
CA PRO A 12 -6.64 22.48 -13.07
C PRO A 12 -6.02 22.39 -14.49
N GLN A 13 -5.14 23.33 -14.82
CA GLN A 13 -4.46 23.43 -16.11
C GLN A 13 -3.02 22.91 -16.00
N MET A 14 -2.56 22.23 -17.06
CA MET A 14 -1.17 21.78 -17.18
C MET A 14 -0.24 23.00 -17.28
N PRO A 15 0.98 22.97 -16.70
CA PRO A 15 1.60 21.90 -15.92
C PRO A 15 1.35 21.96 -14.39
N GLY A 16 0.67 23.00 -13.89
CA GLY A 16 0.51 23.25 -12.45
C GLY A 16 -0.17 22.10 -11.72
N GLY A 17 -1.36 21.69 -12.19
CA GLY A 17 -2.12 20.59 -11.60
C GLY A 17 -1.39 19.24 -11.65
N THR A 18 -0.59 18.99 -12.70
CA THR A 18 0.23 17.78 -12.83
C THR A 18 1.26 17.69 -11.70
N ILE A 19 1.97 18.79 -11.44
CA ILE A 19 2.99 18.91 -10.40
C ILE A 19 2.35 18.85 -9.01
N ALA A 20 1.21 19.53 -8.81
CA ALA A 20 0.48 19.50 -7.56
C ALA A 20 0.05 18.07 -7.19
N VAL A 21 -0.56 17.34 -8.12
CA VAL A 21 -0.98 15.95 -7.91
C VAL A 21 0.22 15.05 -7.62
N LEU A 22 1.34 15.24 -8.31
CA LEU A 22 2.58 14.51 -8.04
C LEU A 22 3.10 14.77 -6.62
N LEU A 23 3.21 16.03 -6.21
CA LEU A 23 3.68 16.39 -4.86
C LEU A 23 2.73 15.89 -3.76
N ILE A 24 1.42 15.99 -3.98
CA ILE A 24 0.41 15.51 -3.04
C ILE A 24 0.49 13.99 -2.91
N SER A 25 0.55 13.26 -4.03
CA SER A 25 0.67 11.80 -4.01
C SER A 25 1.98 11.33 -3.39
N MET A 26 3.08 12.02 -3.63
CA MET A 26 4.35 11.77 -2.95
C MET A 26 4.21 11.99 -1.44
N GLY A 27 3.70 13.14 -1.00
CA GLY A 27 3.50 13.47 0.41
C GLY A 27 2.59 12.45 1.12
N ILE A 28 1.46 12.10 0.51
CA ILE A 28 0.53 11.10 1.04
C ILE A 28 1.20 9.72 1.12
N SER A 29 1.93 9.30 0.08
CA SER A 29 2.61 8.00 0.07
C SER A 29 3.70 7.89 1.13
N PHE A 30 4.44 8.97 1.37
CA PHE A 30 5.43 9.04 2.44
C PHE A 30 4.78 9.03 3.82
N LEU A 31 3.71 9.83 4.02
CA LEU A 31 2.95 9.84 5.26
C LEU A 31 2.32 8.47 5.55
N ASN A 32 1.72 7.82 4.55
CA ASN A 32 1.16 6.48 4.68
C ASN A 32 2.20 5.46 5.11
N ALA A 33 3.35 5.43 4.44
CA ALA A 33 4.41 4.49 4.79
C ALA A 33 5.00 4.78 6.18
N GLY A 34 5.15 6.05 6.54
CA GLY A 34 5.58 6.47 7.87
C GLY A 34 4.60 6.04 8.97
N VAL A 35 3.30 6.33 8.79
CA VAL A 35 2.23 5.92 9.70
C VAL A 35 2.17 4.39 9.81
N TYR A 36 2.32 3.68 8.69
CA TYR A 36 2.33 2.22 8.70
C TYR A 36 3.53 1.64 9.45
N ARG A 37 4.73 2.17 9.22
CA ARG A 37 5.93 1.77 9.96
C ARG A 37 5.77 2.00 11.46
N LEU A 38 5.18 3.13 11.84
CA LEU A 38 4.91 3.46 13.25
C LEU A 38 3.87 2.49 13.84
N LEU A 39 2.76 2.24 13.14
CA LEU A 39 1.72 1.29 13.54
C LEU A 39 2.29 -0.12 13.76
N ILE A 40 3.10 -0.64 12.82
CA ILE A 40 3.75 -1.95 12.96
C ILE A 40 4.68 -1.96 14.18
N THR A 41 5.54 -0.95 14.29
CA THR A 41 6.54 -0.87 15.38
C THR A 41 5.86 -0.80 16.74
N LYS A 42 4.75 -0.05 16.86
CA LYS A 42 4.04 0.14 18.12
C LYS A 42 3.13 -1.03 18.49
N MET A 43 2.45 -1.65 17.54
CA MET A 43 1.46 -2.71 17.83
C MET A 43 2.07 -4.11 17.92
N VAL A 44 3.03 -4.43 17.05
CA VAL A 44 3.61 -5.79 16.96
C VAL A 44 5.09 -5.78 17.32
N GLY A 45 5.80 -4.70 17.01
CA GLY A 45 7.24 -4.64 17.10
C GLY A 45 7.88 -5.17 15.82
N TRP A 46 8.82 -4.39 15.26
CA TRP A 46 9.42 -4.68 13.95
C TRP A 46 10.09 -6.06 13.86
N LYS A 47 10.81 -6.45 14.92
CA LYS A 47 11.51 -7.75 15.00
C LYS A 47 10.53 -8.93 15.07
N GLU A 48 9.48 -8.79 15.87
CA GLU A 48 8.44 -9.81 16.02
C GLU A 48 7.64 -9.97 14.72
N TYR A 49 7.33 -8.84 14.06
CA TYR A 49 6.68 -8.84 12.76
C TYR A 49 7.48 -9.65 11.72
N ARG A 50 8.81 -9.41 11.61
CA ARG A 50 9.68 -10.20 10.72
C ARG A 50 9.75 -11.68 11.09
N LYS A 51 9.80 -12.01 12.39
CA LYS A 51 9.78 -13.42 12.83
C LYS A 51 8.48 -14.12 12.44
N LEU A 52 7.34 -13.48 12.68
CA LEU A 52 6.01 -14.00 12.35
C LEU A 52 5.82 -14.17 10.84
N GLN A 53 6.34 -13.23 10.04
CA GLN A 53 6.39 -13.33 8.57
C GLN A 53 7.15 -14.58 8.10
N ASN A 54 8.35 -14.81 8.65
CA ASN A 54 9.16 -15.98 8.30
C ASN A 54 8.52 -17.29 8.77
N GLU A 55 7.93 -17.33 9.97
CA GLU A 55 7.16 -18.47 10.47
C GLU A 55 5.97 -18.77 9.55
N LEU A 56 5.25 -17.74 9.08
CA LEU A 56 4.14 -17.88 8.16
C LEU A 56 4.57 -18.46 6.81
N LYS A 57 5.68 -17.98 6.23
CA LYS A 57 6.25 -18.51 4.97
C LYS A 57 6.60 -20.00 5.11
N LYS A 58 7.28 -20.38 6.20
CA LYS A 58 7.63 -21.79 6.47
C LYS A 58 6.39 -22.66 6.57
N LEU A 59 5.39 -22.24 7.35
CA LEU A 59 4.13 -22.96 7.50
C LEU A 59 3.36 -23.10 6.17
N GLN A 60 3.37 -22.06 5.33
CA GLN A 60 2.74 -22.11 4.00
C GLN A 60 3.46 -23.08 3.05
N ASN A 61 4.79 -23.11 3.06
CA ASN A 61 5.58 -24.04 2.26
C ASN A 61 5.33 -25.49 2.67
N GLU A 62 5.33 -25.77 3.97
CA GLU A 62 4.94 -27.08 4.50
C GLU A 62 3.51 -27.43 4.05
N PHE A 63 2.55 -26.53 4.23
CA PHE A 63 1.15 -26.77 3.84
C PHE A 63 1.01 -27.12 2.35
N ARG A 64 1.77 -26.43 1.49
CA ARG A 64 1.79 -26.68 0.05
C ARG A 64 2.38 -28.06 -0.29
N GLN A 65 3.38 -28.52 0.46
CA GLN A 65 3.97 -29.85 0.29
C GLN A 65 3.00 -30.95 0.72
N ILE A 66 2.28 -30.79 1.83
CA ILE A 66 1.33 -31.82 2.29
C ILE A 66 0.07 -31.89 1.42
N LEU A 67 -0.43 -30.75 0.95
CA LEU A 67 -1.52 -30.76 -0.03
C LEU A 67 -1.15 -31.54 -1.30
N ARG A 68 0.13 -31.58 -1.67
CA ARG A 68 0.62 -32.37 -2.80
C ARG A 68 0.78 -33.86 -2.47
N SER A 69 1.08 -34.23 -1.21
CA SER A 69 1.32 -35.62 -0.82
C SER A 69 0.05 -36.44 -0.55
N LYS A 70 -1.15 -35.81 -0.47
CA LYS A 70 -2.47 -36.46 -0.26
C LYS A 70 -2.57 -37.41 0.94
N ASP A 71 -1.67 -37.28 1.91
CA ASP A 71 -1.57 -38.17 3.05
C ASP A 71 -2.56 -37.79 4.16
N GLN A 72 -3.42 -38.73 4.59
CA GLN A 72 -4.51 -38.46 5.52
C GLN A 72 -4.05 -38.30 6.99
N GLU A 73 -3.03 -39.05 7.43
CA GLU A 73 -2.45 -38.86 8.77
C GLU A 73 -1.72 -37.52 8.88
N ALA A 74 -1.12 -37.08 7.78
CA ALA A 74 -0.49 -35.77 7.71
C ALA A 74 -1.55 -34.70 7.99
N LEU A 75 -2.70 -34.73 7.31
CA LEU A 75 -3.80 -33.75 7.39
C LEU A 75 -4.30 -33.48 8.83
N GLU A 76 -4.42 -34.50 9.69
CA GLU A 76 -4.80 -34.28 11.09
C GLU A 76 -3.75 -33.49 11.89
N LYS A 77 -2.46 -33.79 11.69
CA LYS A 77 -1.37 -32.98 12.27
C LYS A 77 -1.35 -31.55 11.70
N PHE A 78 -1.91 -31.32 10.49
CA PHE A 78 -2.02 -29.98 9.89
C PHE A 78 -3.07 -29.09 10.53
N GLU A 79 -4.14 -29.61 11.11
CA GLU A 79 -5.17 -28.73 11.70
C GLU A 79 -4.61 -27.88 12.84
N LYS A 80 -3.70 -28.45 13.66
CA LYS A 80 -3.00 -27.71 14.71
C LYS A 80 -2.11 -26.60 14.14
N LYS A 81 -1.37 -26.89 13.07
CA LYS A 81 -0.53 -25.91 12.36
C LYS A 81 -1.36 -24.83 11.65
N ARG A 82 -2.53 -25.18 11.10
CA ARG A 82 -3.49 -24.24 10.50
C ARG A 82 -4.02 -23.23 11.51
N ARG A 83 -4.36 -23.66 12.72
CA ARG A 83 -4.75 -22.73 13.81
C ARG A 83 -3.63 -21.74 14.13
N ARG A 84 -2.38 -22.21 14.22
CA ARG A 84 -1.21 -21.33 14.43
C ARG A 84 -1.05 -20.34 13.27
N MET A 85 -1.19 -20.79 12.03
CA MET A 85 -1.15 -19.94 10.83
C MET A 85 -2.21 -18.83 10.89
N LEU A 86 -3.45 -19.16 11.25
CA LEU A 86 -4.54 -18.19 11.41
C LEU A 86 -4.25 -17.18 12.54
N GLN A 87 -3.68 -17.62 13.65
CA GLN A 87 -3.27 -16.72 14.74
C GLN A 87 -2.17 -15.75 14.28
N ILE A 88 -1.19 -16.22 13.51
CA ILE A 88 -0.13 -15.39 12.94
C ILE A 88 -0.72 -14.38 11.94
N GLN A 89 -1.58 -14.84 11.03
CA GLN A 89 -2.29 -13.96 10.09
C GLN A 89 -3.09 -12.89 10.83
N ALA A 90 -3.86 -13.26 11.86
CA ALA A 90 -4.61 -12.30 12.66
C ALA A 90 -3.72 -11.24 13.33
N ARG A 91 -2.52 -11.63 13.82
CA ARG A 91 -1.54 -10.67 14.37
C ARG A 91 -0.99 -9.71 13.32
N ILE A 92 -0.71 -10.20 12.11
CA ILE A 92 -0.21 -9.41 10.98
C ILE A 92 -1.31 -8.51 10.39
N MET A 93 -2.58 -8.94 10.44
CA MET A 93 -3.72 -8.19 9.92
C MET A 93 -4.10 -6.99 10.79
N LYS A 94 -3.83 -7.00 12.10
CA LYS A 94 -4.11 -5.86 12.99
C LYS A 94 -3.55 -4.52 12.48
N PRO A 95 -2.24 -4.42 12.14
CA PRO A 95 -1.70 -3.20 11.54
C PRO A 95 -2.28 -2.89 10.15
N GLN A 96 -2.62 -3.90 9.35
CA GLN A 96 -3.25 -3.71 8.04
C GLN A 96 -4.70 -3.19 8.14
N GLY A 97 -5.45 -3.54 9.18
CA GLY A 97 -6.80 -3.03 9.39
C GLY A 97 -6.83 -1.52 9.63
N TYR A 98 -5.85 -0.99 10.36
CA TYR A 98 -5.70 0.46 10.54
C TYR A 98 -5.33 1.17 9.24
N LEU A 99 -4.48 0.55 8.41
CA LEU A 99 -4.20 1.03 7.05
C LEU A 99 -5.47 1.05 6.20
N PHE A 100 -6.35 0.06 6.32
CA PHE A 100 -7.59 0.02 5.56
C PHE A 100 -8.53 1.17 5.95
N ILE A 101 -8.65 1.47 7.24
CA ILE A 101 -9.40 2.64 7.74
C ILE A 101 -8.79 3.94 7.20
N LEU A 102 -7.46 4.02 7.16
CA LEU A 102 -6.75 5.16 6.61
C LEU A 102 -6.92 5.25 5.07
N GLY A 103 -6.96 4.12 4.37
CA GLY A 103 -7.32 4.04 2.95
C GLY A 103 -8.77 4.47 2.69
N PHE A 104 -9.65 4.36 3.68
CA PHE A 104 -11.02 4.85 3.57
C PHE A 104 -11.10 6.38 3.59
N SER A 105 -10.26 7.04 4.40
CA SER A 105 -10.20 8.52 4.40
C SER A 105 -9.73 9.08 3.05
N TYR A 106 -8.89 8.33 2.35
CA TYR A 106 -8.48 8.64 0.98
C TYR A 106 -9.66 8.72 0.01
N ILE A 107 -10.59 7.76 0.08
CA ILE A 107 -11.80 7.75 -0.76
C ILE A 107 -12.66 8.99 -0.49
N LEU A 108 -12.73 9.44 0.77
CA LEU A 108 -13.44 10.68 1.11
C LEU A 108 -12.77 11.93 0.52
N VAL A 109 -11.44 12.02 0.59
CA VAL A 109 -10.69 13.14 -0.04
C VAL A 109 -10.94 13.17 -1.54
N TRP A 110 -11.03 12.01 -2.18
CA TRP A 110 -11.39 11.92 -3.59
C TRP A 110 -12.78 12.47 -3.90
N TRP A 111 -13.77 12.03 -3.13
CA TRP A 111 -15.17 12.36 -3.37
C TRP A 111 -15.47 13.84 -3.10
N PHE A 112 -14.91 14.39 -2.02
CA PHE A 112 -15.19 15.75 -1.57
C PHE A 112 -14.22 16.81 -2.11
N PHE A 113 -13.00 16.42 -2.51
CA PHE A 113 -11.98 17.36 -2.95
C PHE A 113 -11.62 17.15 -4.43
N LEU A 114 -11.02 16.01 -4.82
CA LEU A 114 -10.46 15.85 -6.18
C LEU A 114 -11.51 15.93 -7.29
N ILE A 115 -12.65 15.24 -7.14
CA ILE A 115 -13.72 15.24 -8.15
C ILE A 115 -14.31 16.66 -8.36
N PRO A 116 -14.71 17.40 -7.32
CA PRO A 116 -15.27 18.74 -7.51
C PRO A 116 -14.24 19.81 -7.88
N THR A 117 -12.96 19.69 -7.48
CA THR A 117 -11.94 20.70 -7.83
C THR A 117 -11.36 20.53 -9.21
N TYR A 118 -11.12 19.29 -9.66
CA TYR A 118 -10.46 19.05 -10.94
C TYR A 118 -11.35 18.36 -11.99
N GLY A 119 -12.51 17.84 -11.60
CA GLY A 119 -13.51 17.30 -12.53
C GLY A 119 -12.94 16.24 -13.49
N ALA A 120 -13.36 16.32 -14.75
CA ALA A 120 -12.84 15.52 -15.84
C ALA A 120 -11.66 16.19 -16.57
N ALA A 121 -11.03 17.21 -15.97
CA ALA A 121 -9.93 17.92 -16.63
C ALA A 121 -8.76 16.96 -16.89
N PRO A 122 -8.20 16.96 -18.12
CA PRO A 122 -7.00 16.20 -18.40
C PRO A 122 -5.83 16.89 -17.68
N LEU A 123 -5.12 16.14 -16.82
CA LEU A 123 -3.96 16.65 -16.08
C LEU A 123 -2.62 16.14 -16.62
N ALA A 124 -2.63 15.08 -17.43
CA ALA A 124 -1.44 14.63 -18.13
C ALA A 124 -1.82 14.11 -19.52
N VAL A 125 -0.99 14.37 -20.52
CA VAL A 125 -1.14 13.80 -21.85
C VAL A 125 -0.01 12.82 -22.07
N ILE A 126 -0.32 11.56 -22.37
CA ILE A 126 0.67 10.64 -22.91
C ILE A 126 0.61 10.80 -24.44
N PRO A 127 1.66 11.36 -25.07
CA PRO A 127 1.65 11.57 -26.52
C PRO A 127 1.47 10.22 -27.23
N GLY A 128 0.41 10.11 -28.04
CA GLY A 128 0.08 8.91 -28.81
C GLY A 128 -0.80 7.86 -28.11
N PHE A 129 -1.21 8.08 -26.85
CA PHE A 129 -2.09 7.15 -26.12
C PHE A 129 -3.42 7.79 -25.73
N MET A 130 -3.42 8.66 -24.72
CA MET A 130 -4.63 9.28 -24.20
C MET A 130 -4.31 10.42 -23.25
N GLU A 131 -5.30 11.29 -23.05
CA GLU A 131 -5.32 12.25 -21.97
C GLU A 131 -5.73 11.52 -20.67
N LEU A 132 -4.87 11.61 -19.66
CA LEU A 132 -5.14 11.09 -18.33
C LEU A 132 -5.91 12.14 -17.54
N SER A 133 -7.12 11.76 -17.13
CA SER A 133 -7.85 12.51 -16.12
C SER A 133 -7.07 12.51 -14.81
N VAL A 134 -7.42 13.46 -13.94
CA VAL A 134 -6.92 13.57 -12.56
C VAL A 134 -6.94 12.23 -11.86
N VAL A 135 -7.98 11.44 -12.14
CA VAL A 135 -8.20 10.15 -11.51
C VAL A 135 -7.05 9.19 -11.81
N TRP A 136 -6.78 9.01 -13.10
CA TRP A 136 -5.76 8.09 -13.57
C TRP A 136 -4.35 8.58 -13.25
N TRP A 137 -4.11 9.88 -13.40
CA TRP A 137 -2.81 10.48 -13.10
C TRP A 137 -2.44 10.30 -11.63
N TYR A 138 -3.38 10.56 -10.73
CA TYR A 138 -3.17 10.39 -9.31
C TYR A 138 -3.00 8.92 -8.91
N PHE A 139 -3.78 8.00 -9.48
CA PHE A 139 -3.62 6.57 -9.24
C PHE A 139 -2.23 6.07 -9.64
N LEU A 140 -1.75 6.50 -10.82
CA LEU A 140 -0.43 6.16 -11.32
C LEU A 140 0.67 6.67 -10.38
N CYS A 141 0.60 7.95 -9.99
CA CYS A 141 1.58 8.53 -9.07
C CYS A 141 1.52 7.84 -7.69
N SER A 142 0.33 7.58 -7.16
CA SER A 142 0.15 6.89 -5.88
C SER A 142 0.71 5.47 -5.89
N ALA A 143 0.49 4.69 -6.96
CA ALA A 143 1.07 3.35 -7.09
C ALA A 143 2.61 3.38 -7.17
N LEU A 144 3.16 4.29 -7.97
CA LEU A 144 4.61 4.48 -8.10
C LEU A 144 5.23 4.90 -6.76
N PHE A 145 4.75 6.00 -6.17
CA PHE A 145 5.30 6.50 -4.89
C PHE A 145 4.97 5.60 -3.71
N GLY A 146 3.87 4.85 -3.75
CA GLY A 146 3.52 3.87 -2.74
C GLY A 146 4.54 2.72 -2.72
N THR A 147 4.81 2.10 -3.87
CA THR A 147 5.83 1.04 -3.95
C THR A 147 7.22 1.55 -3.55
N LEU A 148 7.60 2.75 -3.99
CA LEU A 148 8.83 3.43 -3.60
C LEU A 148 8.89 3.72 -2.09
N SER A 149 7.81 4.22 -1.48
CA SER A 149 7.81 4.50 -0.05
C SER A 149 7.91 3.21 0.76
N TYR A 150 7.18 2.16 0.40
CA TYR A 150 7.32 0.85 1.05
C TYR A 150 8.76 0.29 0.93
N ARG A 151 9.46 0.49 -0.20
CA ARG A 151 10.90 0.17 -0.36
C ARG A 151 11.76 0.98 0.61
N VAL A 152 11.63 2.31 0.59
CA VAL A 152 12.45 3.25 1.39
C VAL A 152 12.29 3.00 2.89
N PHE A 153 11.07 2.70 3.33
CA PHE A 153 10.81 2.42 4.74
C PHE A 153 11.16 0.97 5.15
N GLY A 154 11.63 0.13 4.21
CA GLY A 154 12.07 -1.24 4.47
C GLY A 154 10.93 -2.18 4.86
N ILE A 155 9.70 -1.84 4.47
CA ILE A 155 8.47 -2.57 4.84
C ILE A 155 8.23 -3.77 3.93
N ILE A 156 9.00 -3.85 2.84
CA ILE A 156 9.02 -5.02 1.98
C ILE A 156 9.63 -6.16 2.77
N VAL A 157 8.84 -7.21 2.89
CA VAL A 157 9.28 -8.53 3.28
C VAL A 157 10.26 -8.94 2.19
N GLU A 158 11.55 -8.83 2.47
CA GLU A 158 12.57 -9.46 1.64
C GLU A 158 12.10 -10.92 1.45
N GLU A 159 11.74 -11.24 0.22
CA GLU A 159 11.98 -12.56 -0.30
C GLU A 159 13.49 -12.71 -0.23
N GLU A 160 13.98 -13.23 0.91
CA GLU A 160 15.20 -14.02 0.91
C GLU A 160 14.93 -15.15 -0.09
N GLU A 161 15.20 -14.88 -1.36
CA GLU A 161 15.66 -15.90 -2.29
C GLU A 161 16.90 -16.50 -1.63
N GLU A 162 16.66 -17.59 -0.91
CA GLU A 162 17.68 -18.54 -0.50
C GLU A 162 18.36 -19.02 -1.79
N LYS A 163 19.51 -18.43 -2.12
CA LYS A 163 20.46 -18.96 -3.10
C LYS A 163 21.38 -19.97 -2.42
#